data_AF-A0AAV4WQB2-F1
#
_entry.id   AF-A0AAV4WQB2-F1
#
_cell.length_a   1.000
_cell.length_b   1.000
_cell.length_c   1.000
_cell.angle_alpha   90.00
_cell.angle_beta   90.00
_cell.angle_gamma   90.00
#
_symmetry.space_group_name_H-M   'P 1'
#
loop_
_entity.id
_entity.type
_entity.pdbx_description
1 polymer ?
#
loop_
_entity_poly.entity_id
_entity_poly.type
_entity_poly.pdbx_seq_one_letter_code
_entity_poly.pdbx_strand_id
1 'polypeptide(L)'
;MNRVIERNFRTRRRSQRLLLRDDTARNVLTGRLIDGIGYNRLVLFTRSCPLVVAFVSVHEFITMHKSTRTGLIGLAILVGVIVTILLVNLNSIRPTAELPSCVKLDGSSTCHFSDPSPYRYYGTKTSYHIVAGNETESDLEVGECKPIAFYLLSRHATRYPDKEYIEGMIKLLPSLKEKILNNSLSGKAKLCHEDIEKLKRWKLNMKVDDDKSLSSTGKAEAEVLARHLKEKFPSILNDTYSSEKFTIEYTSRKRTRVTAESFAKGLFDKDSKKIDFDGKRK
;
A
#
# COMPACT_ATOMS: atom_id res chain seq x y z
N MET A 1 35.42 10.39 17.48
CA MET A 1 34.63 9.94 16.31
C MET A 1 35.23 8.63 15.79
N ASN A 2 34.51 7.52 15.93
CA ASN A 2 35.08 6.16 15.87
C ASN A 2 35.29 5.71 14.40
N ARG A 3 36.55 5.49 13.98
CA ARG A 3 36.97 5.15 12.59
C ARG A 3 36.34 3.88 12.01
N VAL A 4 35.65 3.09 12.84
CA VAL A 4 34.99 1.84 12.44
C VAL A 4 33.71 2.10 11.64
N ILE A 5 32.97 3.18 11.93
CA ILE A 5 31.67 3.46 11.28
C ILE A 5 31.87 4.01 9.85
N GLU A 6 32.87 4.86 9.62
CA GLU A 6 33.16 5.38 8.27
C GLU A 6 33.63 4.30 7.28
N ARG A 7 34.36 3.29 7.74
CA ARG A 7 34.81 2.17 6.89
C ARG A 7 33.64 1.34 6.37
N ASN A 8 32.60 1.15 7.19
CA ASN A 8 31.43 0.34 6.82
C ASN A 8 30.55 1.02 5.76
N PHE A 9 30.54 2.35 5.69
CA PHE A 9 29.79 3.08 4.66
C PHE A 9 30.56 3.25 3.34
N ARG A 10 31.89 3.41 3.36
CA ARG A 10 32.68 3.60 2.13
C ARG A 10 32.90 2.32 1.31
N THR A 11 32.87 1.14 1.93
CA THR A 11 33.12 -0.13 1.23
C THR A 11 31.89 -0.75 0.54
N ARG A 12 30.68 -0.24 0.78
CA ARG A 12 29.42 -0.77 0.18
C ARG A 12 29.03 -0.16 -1.17
N ARG A 13 29.97 0.43 -1.93
CA ARG A 13 29.72 0.96 -3.29
C ARG A 13 30.02 -0.01 -4.43
N ARG A 14 30.27 -1.30 -4.16
CA ARG A 14 30.36 -2.34 -5.19
C ARG A 14 29.36 -3.45 -4.93
N SER A 15 28.50 -3.65 -5.93
CA SER A 15 27.60 -4.79 -6.16
C SER A 15 27.95 -6.05 -5.37
N GLN A 16 27.13 -6.38 -4.37
CA GLN A 16 26.91 -7.76 -3.93
C GLN A 16 25.48 -7.88 -3.38
N ARG A 17 24.70 -8.79 -3.99
CA ARG A 17 23.44 -9.31 -3.45
C ARG A 17 23.75 -9.89 -2.07
N LEU A 18 23.27 -9.24 -1.01
CA LEU A 18 23.24 -9.80 0.33
C LEU A 18 22.07 -10.78 0.41
N LEU A 19 22.40 -12.08 0.30
CA LEU A 19 21.56 -13.15 0.83
C LEU A 19 21.73 -13.13 2.35
N LEU A 20 20.77 -12.52 3.06
CA LEU A 20 20.66 -12.67 4.50
C LEU A 20 20.01 -14.02 4.78
N ARG A 21 20.83 -14.98 5.17
CA ARG A 21 20.40 -16.23 5.80
C ARG A 21 20.69 -16.07 7.30
N ASP A 22 19.67 -15.68 8.05
CA ASP A 22 19.68 -15.75 9.51
C ASP A 22 18.23 -15.93 9.98
N ASP A 23 17.91 -17.13 10.46
CA ASP A 23 16.56 -17.57 10.82
C ASP A 23 16.09 -17.03 12.19
N THR A 24 16.88 -16.16 12.81
CA THR A 24 16.64 -15.66 14.17
C THR A 24 15.96 -14.28 14.24
N ALA A 25 15.86 -13.55 13.11
CA ALA A 25 15.22 -12.23 13.05
C ALA A 25 13.73 -12.26 12.65
N ARG A 26 13.15 -13.45 12.46
CA ARG A 26 11.83 -13.62 11.83
C ARG A 26 10.63 -13.44 12.77
N ASN A 27 10.85 -13.37 14.08
CA ASN A 27 9.76 -13.38 15.07
C ASN A 27 9.43 -12.01 15.71
N VAL A 28 10.03 -10.90 15.27
CA VAL A 28 9.79 -9.56 15.87
C VAL A 28 9.10 -8.58 14.90
N LEU A 29 8.80 -8.97 13.67
CA LEU A 29 8.17 -8.10 12.66
C LEU A 29 6.85 -8.63 12.08
N THR A 30 6.24 -9.65 12.69
CA THR A 30 4.95 -10.20 12.26
C THR A 30 3.83 -9.65 13.14
N GLY A 31 3.47 -8.39 12.89
CA GLY A 31 2.26 -7.77 13.43
C GLY A 31 1.85 -6.61 12.54
N ARG A 32 1.09 -6.91 11.47
CA ARG A 32 0.59 -5.98 10.43
C ARG A 32 1.56 -5.62 9.30
N LEU A 33 1.95 -6.63 8.52
CA LEU A 33 2.22 -6.44 7.10
C LEU A 33 0.86 -6.35 6.38
N ILE A 34 0.44 -5.13 6.02
CA ILE A 34 -0.58 -4.94 4.98
C ILE A 34 0.16 -5.11 3.65
N ASP A 35 0.20 -6.35 3.16
CA ASP A 35 0.76 -6.68 1.86
C ASP A 35 -0.13 -6.12 0.75
N GLY A 36 0.25 -4.94 0.25
CA GLY A 36 -0.18 -4.44 -1.03
C GLY A 36 0.81 -4.85 -2.12
N ILE A 37 0.30 -5.59 -3.11
CA ILE A 37 0.89 -5.95 -4.41
C ILE A 37 1.65 -7.28 -4.45
N GLY A 38 0.92 -8.33 -4.86
CA GLY A 38 1.47 -9.56 -5.41
C GLY A 38 1.06 -9.73 -6.88
N TYR A 39 2.01 -9.51 -7.78
CA TYR A 39 1.93 -9.92 -9.18
C TYR A 39 1.57 -11.40 -9.31
N ASN A 40 0.62 -11.72 -10.19
CA ASN A 40 0.35 -13.08 -10.65
C ASN A 40 1.60 -13.65 -11.34
N ARG A 41 2.39 -14.42 -10.60
CA ARG A 41 3.19 -15.52 -11.13
C ARG A 41 2.73 -16.79 -10.43
N LEU A 42 1.77 -17.45 -11.07
CA LEU A 42 1.37 -18.81 -10.76
C LEU A 42 2.55 -19.74 -11.08
N VAL A 43 3.44 -19.96 -10.11
CA VAL A 43 4.43 -21.03 -10.18
C VAL A 43 3.75 -22.27 -9.60
N LEU A 44 3.19 -23.09 -10.49
CA LEU A 44 2.69 -24.42 -10.16
C LEU A 44 3.88 -25.32 -9.79
N PHE A 45 4.19 -25.43 -8.50
CA PHE A 45 4.82 -26.64 -7.97
C PHE A 45 3.71 -27.56 -7.47
N THR A 46 3.17 -28.38 -8.37
CA THR A 46 2.31 -29.49 -7.97
C THR A 46 3.19 -30.63 -7.47
N ARG A 47 3.29 -30.76 -6.15
CA ARG A 47 3.53 -32.07 -5.53
C ARG A 47 2.35 -32.96 -5.92
N SER A 48 2.67 -34.07 -6.59
CA SER A 48 1.83 -35.27 -6.67
C SER A 48 0.40 -35.03 -7.16
N CYS A 49 0.24 -34.90 -8.47
CA CYS A 49 -1.06 -34.84 -9.12
C CYS A 49 -1.48 -36.26 -9.58
N PRO A 50 -2.49 -36.91 -8.97
CA PRO A 50 -3.04 -38.17 -9.46
C PRO A 50 -3.84 -38.01 -10.77
N LEU A 51 -3.98 -36.79 -11.30
CA LEU A 51 -4.71 -36.51 -12.53
C LEU A 51 -4.06 -37.11 -13.78
N VAL A 52 -2.73 -37.29 -13.84
CA VAL A 52 -2.07 -37.88 -15.02
C VAL A 52 -2.36 -39.39 -15.13
N VAL A 53 -2.60 -40.07 -14.01
CA VAL A 53 -2.92 -41.52 -14.00
C VAL A 53 -4.38 -41.78 -14.43
N ALA A 54 -5.28 -40.82 -14.21
CA ALA A 54 -6.68 -40.94 -14.59
C ALA A 54 -6.91 -40.83 -16.12
N PHE A 55 -6.13 -39.99 -16.82
CA PHE A 55 -6.33 -39.78 -18.27
C PHE A 55 -5.87 -40.97 -19.14
N VAL A 56 -4.85 -41.72 -18.70
CA VAL A 56 -4.36 -42.90 -19.45
C VAL A 56 -5.38 -44.05 -19.37
N SER A 57 -6.01 -44.24 -18.20
CA SER A 57 -6.97 -45.32 -17.97
C SER A 57 -8.30 -45.15 -18.73
N VAL A 58 -8.72 -43.89 -18.97
CA VAL A 58 -9.97 -43.59 -19.69
C VAL A 58 -9.79 -43.75 -21.20
N HIS A 59 -8.62 -43.44 -21.75
CA HIS A 59 -8.39 -43.58 -23.19
C HIS A 59 -8.43 -45.06 -23.63
N GLU A 60 -7.80 -45.97 -22.87
CA GLU A 60 -7.82 -47.41 -23.16
C GLU A 60 -9.21 -48.04 -22.98
N PHE A 61 -10.00 -47.57 -22.00
CA PHE A 61 -11.39 -48.02 -21.83
C PHE A 61 -12.30 -47.59 -23.00
N ILE A 62 -12.09 -46.37 -23.52
CA ILE A 62 -12.83 -45.84 -24.67
C ILE A 62 -12.47 -46.59 -25.97
N THR A 63 -11.22 -46.99 -26.17
CA THR A 63 -10.81 -47.73 -27.37
C THR A 63 -11.27 -49.19 -27.34
N MET A 64 -11.34 -49.84 -26.18
CA MET A 64 -11.79 -51.24 -26.06
C MET A 64 -13.31 -51.45 -26.27
N HIS A 65 -14.14 -50.44 -26.02
CA HIS A 65 -15.60 -50.63 -25.88
C HIS A 65 -16.48 -49.94 -26.93
N LYS A 66 -15.90 -49.41 -28.02
CA LYS A 66 -16.64 -48.74 -29.11
C LYS A 66 -17.57 -49.66 -29.93
N SER A 67 -17.51 -50.98 -29.76
CA SER A 67 -18.22 -51.94 -30.61
C SER A 67 -19.06 -52.97 -29.85
N THR A 68 -19.47 -52.68 -28.61
CA THR A 68 -20.42 -53.52 -27.87
C THR A 68 -21.47 -52.67 -27.16
N ARG A 69 -22.72 -53.13 -27.15
CA ARG A 69 -23.87 -52.43 -26.51
C ARG A 69 -23.61 -52.17 -25.02
N THR A 70 -22.83 -53.02 -24.36
CA THR A 70 -22.36 -52.88 -22.97
C THR A 70 -21.31 -51.77 -22.81
N GLY A 71 -20.45 -51.57 -23.80
CA GLY A 71 -19.44 -50.51 -23.81
C GLY A 71 -20.01 -49.10 -23.89
N LEU A 72 -21.07 -48.91 -24.69
CA LEU A 72 -21.80 -47.64 -24.75
C LEU A 72 -22.47 -47.29 -23.41
N ILE A 73 -23.02 -48.29 -22.71
CA ILE A 73 -23.61 -48.11 -21.38
C ILE A 73 -22.53 -47.71 -20.38
N GLY A 74 -21.37 -48.36 -20.39
CA GLY A 74 -20.23 -48.00 -19.55
C GLY A 74 -19.73 -46.57 -19.78
N LEU A 75 -19.67 -46.12 -21.04
CA LEU A 75 -19.29 -44.74 -21.39
C LEU A 75 -20.33 -43.72 -20.90
N ALA A 76 -21.62 -44.01 -21.07
CA ALA A 76 -22.70 -43.15 -20.61
C ALA A 76 -22.68 -42.98 -19.08
N ILE A 77 -22.39 -44.05 -18.34
CA ILE A 77 -22.22 -44.02 -16.89
C ILE A 77 -21.00 -43.18 -16.51
N LEU A 78 -19.86 -43.37 -17.17
CA LEU A 78 -18.64 -42.60 -16.90
C LEU A 78 -18.84 -41.10 -17.14
N VAL A 79 -19.47 -40.72 -18.26
CA VAL A 79 -19.81 -39.31 -18.55
C VAL A 79 -20.78 -38.78 -17.50
N GLY A 80 -21.79 -39.56 -17.11
CA GLY A 80 -22.73 -39.20 -16.05
C GLY A 80 -22.05 -38.93 -14.70
N VAL A 81 -21.06 -39.75 -14.33
CA VAL A 81 -20.24 -39.59 -13.11
C VAL A 81 -19.36 -38.34 -13.20
N ILE A 82 -18.71 -38.10 -14.34
CA ILE A 82 -17.89 -36.90 -14.55
C ILE A 82 -18.76 -35.63 -14.45
N VAL A 83 -19.94 -35.63 -15.07
CA VAL A 83 -20.87 -34.50 -15.02
C VAL A 83 -21.36 -34.25 -13.60
N THR A 84 -21.70 -35.30 -12.83
CA THR A 84 -22.09 -35.14 -11.42
C THR A 84 -20.93 -34.64 -10.56
N ILE A 85 -19.70 -35.14 -10.74
CA ILE A 85 -18.52 -34.62 -10.04
C ILE A 85 -18.30 -33.13 -10.38
N LEU A 86 -18.44 -32.73 -11.64
CA LEU A 86 -18.32 -31.33 -12.05
C LEU A 86 -19.42 -30.46 -11.44
N LEU A 87 -20.67 -30.91 -11.42
CA LEU A 87 -21.80 -30.18 -10.83
C LEU A 87 -21.67 -30.04 -9.30
N VAL A 88 -21.18 -31.07 -8.61
CA VAL A 88 -20.93 -31.03 -7.16
C VAL A 88 -19.77 -30.08 -6.85
N ASN A 89 -18.67 -30.14 -7.62
CA ASN A 89 -17.54 -29.22 -7.42
C ASN A 89 -17.87 -27.78 -7.82
N LEU A 90 -18.73 -27.53 -8.80
CA LEU A 90 -19.22 -26.18 -9.13
C LEU A 90 -19.99 -25.55 -7.95
N ASN A 91 -20.73 -26.35 -7.17
CA ASN A 91 -21.39 -25.86 -5.95
C ASN A 91 -20.38 -25.59 -4.82
N SER A 92 -19.25 -26.30 -4.77
CA SER A 92 -18.14 -26.03 -3.82
C SER A 92 -17.23 -24.86 -4.23
N ILE A 93 -17.28 -24.41 -5.50
CA ILE A 93 -16.56 -23.22 -5.99
C ILE A 93 -17.46 -21.98 -5.95
N ARG A 94 -18.63 -22.02 -5.30
CA ARG A 94 -19.31 -20.77 -4.95
C ARG A 94 -18.39 -20.01 -3.99
N PRO A 95 -17.90 -18.81 -4.34
CA PRO A 95 -17.18 -17.99 -3.38
C PRO A 95 -18.18 -17.64 -2.28
N THR A 96 -18.14 -18.35 -1.15
CA THR A 96 -19.00 -18.09 0.02
C THR A 96 -18.51 -16.90 0.83
N ALA A 97 -17.35 -16.35 0.49
CA ALA A 97 -16.91 -15.07 1.00
C ALA A 97 -17.39 -14.00 0.01
N GLU A 98 -18.50 -13.33 0.34
CA GLU A 98 -18.71 -11.98 -0.18
C GLU A 98 -17.43 -11.20 0.12
N LEU A 99 -16.68 -10.83 -0.94
CA LEU A 99 -15.60 -9.87 -0.77
C LEU A 99 -16.23 -8.65 -0.08
N PRO A 100 -15.65 -8.10 1.00
CA PRO A 100 -16.23 -6.95 1.66
C PRO A 100 -16.42 -5.86 0.61
N SER A 101 -17.69 -5.58 0.26
CA SER A 101 -17.95 -4.58 -0.75
C SER A 101 -17.52 -3.24 -0.17
N CYS A 102 -16.45 -2.67 -0.71
CA CYS A 102 -15.96 -1.35 -0.30
C CYS A 102 -16.96 -0.23 -0.61
N VAL A 103 -18.07 -0.57 -1.29
CA VAL A 103 -19.12 0.33 -1.72
C VAL A 103 -20.48 -0.29 -1.39
N LYS A 104 -21.31 0.43 -0.62
CA LYS A 104 -22.70 0.05 -0.41
C LYS A 104 -23.52 0.47 -1.63
N LEU A 105 -23.94 -0.49 -2.45
CA LEU A 105 -24.75 -0.27 -3.65
C LEU A 105 -26.24 -0.38 -3.32
N ASP A 106 -26.70 0.42 -2.35
CA ASP A 106 -28.06 0.37 -1.81
C ASP A 106 -29.04 1.31 -2.51
N GLY A 107 -28.62 1.92 -3.61
CA GLY A 107 -29.48 2.73 -4.45
C GLY A 107 -29.86 4.06 -3.80
N SER A 108 -28.88 4.77 -3.24
CA SER A 108 -28.93 6.12 -2.65
C SER A 108 -29.31 6.23 -1.18
N SER A 109 -29.57 5.12 -0.47
CA SER A 109 -29.80 5.18 0.98
C SER A 109 -28.54 5.47 1.78
N THR A 110 -27.36 5.08 1.28
CA THR A 110 -26.07 5.46 1.86
C THR A 110 -25.49 6.68 1.15
N CYS A 111 -25.07 7.67 1.94
CA CYS A 111 -24.21 8.76 1.49
C CYS A 111 -22.75 8.43 1.78
N HIS A 112 -21.90 8.35 0.75
CA HIS A 112 -20.48 8.09 0.92
C HIS A 112 -19.73 9.28 1.55
N PHE A 113 -20.21 10.49 1.32
CA PHE A 113 -19.63 11.69 1.91
C PHE A 113 -19.71 11.70 3.45
N SER A 114 -20.82 11.18 3.99
CA SER A 114 -21.11 11.13 5.42
C SER A 114 -20.83 9.74 6.03
N ASP A 115 -20.09 8.89 5.32
CA ASP A 115 -19.65 7.61 5.84
C ASP A 115 -18.76 7.83 7.07
N PRO A 116 -19.13 7.32 8.27
CA PRO A 116 -18.30 7.46 9.46
C PRO A 116 -17.01 6.63 9.38
N SER A 117 -16.94 5.64 8.51
CA SER A 117 -15.80 4.73 8.36
C SER A 117 -15.43 4.49 6.90
N PRO A 118 -15.04 5.54 6.16
CA PRO A 118 -14.70 5.39 4.75
C PRO A 118 -13.40 4.59 4.61
N TYR A 119 -13.25 3.88 3.50
CA TYR A 119 -12.01 3.18 3.19
C TYR A 119 -10.86 4.17 2.99
N ARG A 120 -9.73 3.97 3.70
CA ARG A 120 -8.56 4.89 3.67
C ARG A 120 -7.22 4.22 3.36
N TYR A 121 -7.21 2.94 2.97
CA TYR A 121 -5.98 2.16 2.77
C TYR A 121 -5.58 2.08 1.29
N TYR A 122 -4.76 3.03 0.83
CA TYR A 122 -4.35 3.17 -0.57
C TYR A 122 -2.96 2.56 -0.89
N GLY A 123 -2.58 1.48 -0.21
CA GLY A 123 -1.26 0.85 -0.34
C GLY A 123 -0.12 1.83 -0.03
N THR A 124 0.85 1.96 -0.93
CA THR A 124 2.00 2.89 -0.76
C THR A 124 1.62 4.38 -0.82
N LYS A 125 0.35 4.70 -1.05
CA LYS A 125 -0.24 6.05 -1.00
C LYS A 125 -1.10 6.29 0.24
N THR A 126 -1.22 5.29 1.12
CA THR A 126 -1.88 5.46 2.42
C THR A 126 -1.13 6.54 3.21
N SER A 127 -1.88 7.50 3.74
CA SER A 127 -1.32 8.55 4.58
C SER A 127 -0.77 7.97 5.87
N TYR A 128 0.33 8.54 6.37
CA TYR A 128 0.95 8.08 7.62
C TYR A 128 -0.04 8.13 8.79
N HIS A 129 -0.83 9.20 8.90
CA HIS A 129 -1.80 9.38 9.98
C HIS A 129 -2.91 8.31 10.02
N ILE A 130 -3.20 7.66 8.89
CA ILE A 130 -4.19 6.57 8.84
C ILE A 130 -3.61 5.30 9.45
N VAL A 131 -2.32 5.04 9.22
CA VAL A 131 -1.65 3.83 9.71
C VAL A 131 -1.20 3.99 11.16
N ALA A 132 -0.63 5.14 11.50
CA ALA A 132 -0.18 5.45 12.85
C ALA A 132 -1.34 5.61 13.86
N GLY A 133 -2.56 5.88 13.37
CA GLY A 133 -3.74 6.02 14.23
C GLY A 133 -3.59 7.10 15.32
N ASN A 134 -4.32 6.91 16.42
CA ASN A 134 -4.18 7.69 17.65
C ASN A 134 -3.18 7.00 18.58
N GLU A 135 -1.97 6.70 18.11
CA GLU A 135 -0.90 6.20 19.00
C GLU A 135 -0.49 7.31 19.99
N THR A 136 -1.26 7.43 21.08
CA THR A 136 -0.92 8.16 22.30
C THR A 136 -0.15 7.28 23.29
N GLU A 137 -0.04 5.98 23.01
CA GLU A 137 0.73 5.04 23.83
C GLU A 137 2.22 5.33 23.68
N SER A 138 2.77 5.94 24.73
CA SER A 138 4.20 6.12 24.97
C SER A 138 4.87 4.81 25.38
N ASP A 139 4.43 3.67 24.83
CA ASP A 139 4.72 2.34 25.37
C ASP A 139 6.07 1.78 24.92
N LEU A 140 7.07 2.66 24.78
CA LEU A 140 8.45 2.22 24.86
C LEU A 140 8.86 2.24 26.34
N GLU A 141 8.24 1.37 27.14
CA GLU A 141 8.75 1.04 28.47
C GLU A 141 10.04 0.22 28.30
N VAL A 142 11.16 0.90 28.14
CA VAL A 142 12.49 0.24 28.07
C VAL A 142 13.08 0.03 29.48
N GLY A 143 12.24 0.00 30.51
CA GLY A 143 12.66 -0.09 31.92
C GLY A 143 13.64 1.02 32.30
N GLU A 144 14.79 0.66 32.85
CA GLU A 144 15.85 1.60 33.23
C GLU A 144 16.73 2.08 32.07
N CYS A 145 16.54 1.55 30.86
CA CYS A 145 17.36 1.94 29.71
C CYS A 145 17.00 3.35 29.22
N LYS A 146 18.03 4.17 29.01
CA LYS A 146 17.89 5.49 28.40
C LYS A 146 18.39 5.42 26.96
N PRO A 147 17.64 5.95 25.98
CA PRO A 147 18.10 5.98 24.61
C PRO A 147 19.29 6.97 24.52
N ILE A 148 20.37 6.56 23.86
CA ILE A 148 21.61 7.36 23.69
C ILE A 148 21.83 7.85 22.25
N ALA A 149 21.09 7.29 21.28
CA ALA A 149 21.15 7.66 19.87
C ALA A 149 19.81 7.39 19.19
N PHE A 150 19.47 8.20 18.18
CA PHE A 150 18.26 8.05 17.38
C PHE A 150 18.62 8.05 15.89
N TYR A 151 18.23 7.00 15.18
CA TYR A 151 18.43 6.87 13.74
C TYR A 151 17.09 6.72 13.04
N LEU A 152 16.85 7.53 12.02
CA LEU A 152 15.63 7.50 11.24
C LEU A 152 15.95 7.38 9.75
N LEU A 153 15.45 6.32 9.13
CA LEU A 153 15.34 6.22 7.68
C LEU A 153 13.87 6.46 7.30
N SER A 154 13.59 7.62 6.72
CA SER A 154 12.23 7.99 6.34
C SER A 154 12.09 8.15 4.82
N ARG A 155 10.96 7.70 4.29
CA ARG A 155 10.55 8.01 2.92
C ARG A 155 10.20 9.51 2.84
N HIS A 156 10.21 10.07 1.62
CA HIS A 156 9.55 11.36 1.40
C HIS A 156 8.07 11.30 1.85
N ALA A 157 7.52 12.42 2.33
CA ALA A 157 6.12 12.50 2.71
C ALA A 157 5.18 12.57 1.48
N THR A 158 3.89 12.83 1.71
CA THR A 158 2.87 12.89 0.66
C THR A 158 3.25 13.87 -0.45
N ARG A 159 3.08 13.43 -1.69
CA ARG A 159 3.45 14.17 -2.91
C ARG A 159 2.32 14.19 -3.91
N TYR A 160 2.36 15.14 -4.81
CA TYR A 160 1.51 15.12 -6.00
C TYR A 160 1.87 13.97 -6.94
N PRO A 161 0.93 13.53 -7.80
CA PRO A 161 1.18 12.53 -8.84
C PRO A 161 2.26 12.97 -9.83
N ASP A 162 2.60 12.06 -10.75
CA ASP A 162 3.50 12.40 -11.84
C ASP A 162 2.74 13.17 -12.92
N LYS A 163 3.44 14.00 -13.71
CA LYS A 163 2.86 14.89 -14.73
C LYS A 163 1.77 14.23 -15.60
N GLU A 164 2.06 13.06 -16.14
CA GLU A 164 1.12 12.31 -17.00
C GLU A 164 -0.20 11.99 -16.28
N TYR A 165 -0.15 11.61 -15.00
CA TYR A 165 -1.35 11.36 -14.21
C TYR A 165 -2.11 12.65 -13.93
N ILE A 166 -1.42 13.76 -13.66
CA ILE A 166 -2.07 15.05 -13.44
C ILE A 166 -2.80 15.49 -14.71
N GLU A 167 -2.16 15.41 -15.88
CA GLU A 167 -2.77 15.72 -17.17
C GLU A 167 -3.98 14.82 -17.46
N GLY A 168 -3.85 13.52 -17.19
CA GLY A 168 -4.95 12.56 -17.31
C GLY A 168 -6.13 12.90 -16.40
N MET A 169 -5.86 13.29 -15.14
CA MET A 169 -6.88 13.69 -14.18
C MET A 169 -7.58 14.99 -14.59
N ILE A 170 -6.83 15.99 -15.05
CA ILE A 170 -7.37 17.27 -15.56
C ILE A 170 -8.31 17.02 -16.74
N LYS A 171 -7.96 16.10 -17.64
CA LYS A 171 -8.78 15.77 -18.81
C LYS A 171 -10.01 14.92 -18.46
N LEU A 172 -9.84 13.89 -17.63
CA LEU A 172 -10.85 12.85 -17.43
C LEU A 172 -11.87 13.20 -16.36
N LEU A 173 -11.43 13.69 -15.19
CA LEU A 173 -12.29 13.80 -14.02
C LEU A 173 -13.43 14.81 -14.16
N PRO A 174 -13.25 15.98 -14.81
CA PRO A 174 -14.38 16.88 -15.08
C PRO A 174 -15.45 16.23 -15.95
N SER A 175 -15.06 15.55 -17.02
CA SER A 175 -16.02 14.84 -17.89
C SER A 175 -16.73 13.71 -17.14
N LEU A 176 -16.01 12.97 -16.31
CA LEU A 176 -16.58 11.92 -15.48
C LEU A 176 -17.60 12.49 -14.47
N LYS A 177 -17.27 13.59 -13.80
CA LYS A 177 -18.17 14.30 -12.90
C LYS A 177 -19.48 14.67 -13.62
N GLU A 178 -19.40 15.31 -14.79
CA GLU A 178 -20.61 15.71 -15.53
C GLU A 178 -21.46 14.51 -15.95
N LYS A 179 -20.83 13.39 -16.36
CA LYS A 179 -21.56 12.15 -16.66
C LYS A 179 -22.28 11.58 -15.43
N ILE A 180 -21.64 11.59 -14.27
CA ILE A 180 -22.24 11.12 -13.02
C ILE A 180 -23.45 12.00 -12.65
N LEU A 181 -23.28 13.33 -12.70
CA LEU A 181 -24.35 14.28 -12.39
C LEU A 181 -25.54 14.17 -13.36
N ASN A 182 -25.30 14.11 -14.67
CA ASN A 182 -26.35 13.97 -15.68
C ASN A 182 -27.10 12.63 -15.57
N ASN A 183 -26.39 11.53 -15.27
CA ASN A 183 -27.03 10.24 -15.03
C ASN A 183 -27.87 10.25 -13.75
N SER A 184 -27.44 10.96 -12.70
CA SER A 184 -28.24 11.12 -11.49
C SER A 184 -29.50 11.95 -11.74
N LEU A 185 -29.39 13.08 -12.45
CA LEU A 185 -30.53 13.94 -12.78
C LEU A 185 -31.55 13.25 -13.70
N SER A 186 -31.10 12.36 -14.59
CA SER A 186 -31.98 11.58 -15.49
C SER A 186 -32.48 10.27 -14.88
N GLY A 187 -32.23 10.01 -13.59
CA GLY A 187 -32.68 8.80 -12.89
C GLY A 187 -31.95 7.52 -13.29
N LYS A 188 -30.86 7.61 -14.07
CA LYS A 188 -30.04 6.47 -14.53
C LYS A 188 -28.98 6.04 -13.51
N ALA A 189 -28.66 6.88 -12.54
CA ALA A 189 -27.77 6.57 -11.43
C ALA A 189 -28.41 6.98 -10.11
N LYS A 190 -28.28 6.12 -9.09
CA LYS A 190 -28.78 6.39 -7.74
C LYS A 190 -27.60 6.75 -6.83
N LEU A 191 -27.50 8.04 -6.50
CA LEU A 191 -26.58 8.59 -5.52
C LEU A 191 -27.41 9.40 -4.52
N CYS A 192 -26.98 9.45 -3.26
CA CYS A 192 -27.69 10.25 -2.28
C CYS A 192 -27.56 11.75 -2.59
N HIS A 193 -28.50 12.55 -2.07
CA HIS A 193 -28.53 13.99 -2.34
C HIS A 193 -27.24 14.71 -1.91
N GLU A 194 -26.67 14.35 -0.76
CA GLU A 194 -25.46 14.99 -0.25
C GLU A 194 -24.23 14.72 -1.14
N ASP A 195 -24.05 13.48 -1.61
CA ASP A 195 -22.96 13.11 -2.52
C ASP A 195 -23.03 13.92 -3.82
N ILE A 196 -24.24 14.08 -4.37
CA ILE A 196 -24.48 14.91 -5.56
C ILE A 196 -24.10 16.37 -5.32
N GLU A 197 -24.54 16.95 -4.21
CA GLU A 197 -24.21 18.33 -3.86
C GLU A 197 -22.71 18.55 -3.67
N LYS A 198 -22.02 17.60 -3.06
CA LYS A 198 -20.56 17.66 -2.89
C LYS A 198 -19.85 17.49 -4.22
N LEU A 199 -20.30 16.58 -5.07
CA LEU A 199 -19.73 16.36 -6.40
C LEU A 199 -19.91 17.60 -7.30
N LYS A 200 -21.07 18.28 -7.25
CA LYS A 200 -21.29 19.56 -7.95
C LYS A 200 -20.24 20.61 -7.60
N ARG A 201 -19.87 20.72 -6.33
CA ARG A 201 -18.85 21.67 -5.84
C ARG A 201 -17.41 21.16 -5.98
N TRP A 202 -17.22 19.86 -6.21
CA TRP A 202 -15.89 19.27 -6.35
C TRP A 202 -15.16 19.87 -7.54
N LYS A 203 -13.88 20.20 -7.33
CA LYS A 203 -12.93 20.66 -8.34
C LYS A 203 -11.58 20.01 -8.10
N LEU A 204 -10.89 19.69 -9.19
CA LEU A 204 -9.51 19.22 -9.11
C LEU A 204 -8.61 20.40 -8.70
N ASN A 205 -7.88 20.25 -7.59
CA ASN A 205 -7.01 21.29 -7.05
C ASN A 205 -5.54 20.86 -7.14
N MET A 206 -5.05 20.69 -8.37
CA MET A 206 -3.64 20.44 -8.69
C MET A 206 -3.33 20.99 -10.10
N LYS A 207 -2.10 21.42 -10.30
CA LYS A 207 -1.59 21.92 -11.59
C LYS A 207 -0.52 20.96 -12.12
N VAL A 208 -0.30 20.99 -13.42
CA VAL A 208 0.75 20.18 -14.06
C VAL A 208 2.14 20.45 -13.45
N ASP A 209 2.40 21.70 -13.07
CA ASP A 209 3.65 22.13 -12.42
C ASP A 209 3.85 21.55 -11.00
N ASP A 210 2.81 20.94 -10.42
CA ASP A 210 2.94 20.23 -9.15
C ASP A 210 3.65 18.86 -9.30
N ASP A 211 4.01 18.42 -10.52
CA ASP A 211 4.65 17.11 -10.82
C ASP A 211 5.69 16.67 -9.77
N LYS A 212 5.40 15.53 -9.11
CA LYS A 212 6.25 14.88 -8.09
C LYS A 212 6.65 15.77 -6.90
N SER A 213 6.13 16.99 -6.81
CA SER A 213 6.44 17.92 -5.74
C SER A 213 5.78 17.46 -4.44
N LEU A 214 6.40 17.81 -3.31
CA LEU A 214 5.82 17.51 -2.00
C LEU A 214 4.57 18.36 -1.79
N SER A 215 3.46 17.73 -1.40
CA SER A 215 2.21 18.46 -1.16
C SER A 215 2.26 19.26 0.15
N SER A 216 1.34 20.22 0.32
CA SER A 216 1.17 20.93 1.59
C SER A 216 0.85 19.96 2.74
N THR A 217 0.00 18.97 2.48
CA THR A 217 -0.27 17.88 3.43
C THR A 217 1.01 17.11 3.77
N GLY A 218 1.84 16.77 2.80
CA GLY A 218 3.11 16.07 3.05
C GLY A 218 4.09 16.88 3.91
N LYS A 219 4.15 18.20 3.72
CA LYS A 219 4.93 19.09 4.61
C LYS A 219 4.42 19.04 6.05
N ALA A 220 3.10 19.18 6.23
CA ALA A 220 2.48 19.10 7.55
C ALA A 220 2.68 17.74 8.21
N GLU A 221 2.54 16.64 7.47
CA GLU A 221 2.80 15.29 7.97
C GLU A 221 4.24 15.10 8.45
N ALA A 222 5.23 15.63 7.71
CA ALA A 222 6.63 15.57 8.13
C ALA A 222 6.90 16.39 9.40
N GLU A 223 6.29 17.57 9.53
CA GLU A 223 6.36 18.39 10.75
C GLU A 223 5.70 17.69 11.95
N VAL A 224 4.54 17.07 11.75
CA VAL A 224 3.81 16.32 12.79
C VAL A 224 4.61 15.11 13.24
N LEU A 225 5.16 14.34 12.30
CA LEU A 225 6.01 13.19 12.62
C LEU A 225 7.21 13.61 13.48
N ALA A 226 7.87 14.71 13.14
CA ALA A 226 9.00 15.22 13.91
C ALA A 226 8.60 15.60 15.35
N ARG A 227 7.45 16.26 15.52
CA ARG A 227 6.91 16.62 16.85
C ARG A 227 6.57 15.37 17.68
N HIS A 228 5.88 14.40 17.09
CA HIS A 228 5.58 13.14 17.77
C HIS A 228 6.85 12.40 18.19
N LEU A 229 7.86 12.35 17.32
CA LEU A 229 9.14 11.72 17.68
C LEU A 229 9.86 12.50 18.78
N LYS A 230 9.81 13.83 18.77
CA LYS A 230 10.37 14.67 19.83
C LYS A 230 9.71 14.41 21.18
N GLU A 231 8.39 14.28 21.20
CA GLU A 231 7.61 13.93 22.40
C GLU A 231 7.90 12.50 22.88
N LYS A 232 8.11 11.56 21.94
CA LYS A 232 8.42 10.16 22.25
C LYS A 232 9.85 9.94 22.72
N PHE A 233 10.81 10.73 22.26
CA PHE A 233 12.24 10.60 22.60
C PHE A 233 12.84 11.92 23.11
N PRO A 234 12.28 12.52 24.18
CA PRO A 234 12.66 13.87 24.59
C PRO A 234 14.11 13.94 25.07
N SER A 235 14.66 12.87 25.65
CA SER A 235 16.05 12.84 26.12
C SER A 235 17.10 12.97 25.01
N ILE A 236 16.74 12.70 23.75
CA ILE A 236 17.63 12.84 22.59
C ILE A 236 17.19 14.00 21.69
N LEU A 237 15.89 14.13 21.46
CA LEU A 237 15.33 14.98 20.41
C LEU A 237 14.84 16.33 20.93
N ASN A 238 14.68 16.52 22.25
CA ASN A 238 14.31 17.80 22.85
C ASN A 238 15.54 18.66 23.16
N ASP A 239 16.28 19.04 22.11
CA ASP A 239 17.50 19.85 22.22
C ASP A 239 17.52 20.92 21.10
N THR A 240 18.38 21.92 21.27
CA THR A 240 18.68 22.94 20.27
C THR A 240 19.51 22.32 19.14
N TYR A 241 19.26 22.72 17.90
CA TYR A 241 20.06 22.23 16.78
C TYR A 241 21.54 22.62 16.91
N SER A 242 22.41 21.62 16.75
CA SER A 242 23.85 21.76 16.52
C SER A 242 24.28 20.68 15.52
N SER A 243 25.19 21.01 14.61
CA SER A 243 25.74 20.07 13.63
C SER A 243 26.57 18.95 14.25
N GLU A 244 27.03 19.10 15.50
CA GLU A 244 27.72 18.04 16.25
C GLU A 244 26.77 16.97 16.80
N LYS A 245 25.51 17.35 17.08
CA LYS A 245 24.49 16.47 17.67
C LYS A 245 23.54 15.88 16.63
N PHE A 246 23.19 16.67 15.62
CA PHE A 246 22.17 16.31 14.64
C PHE A 246 22.73 16.29 13.23
N THR A 247 22.59 15.13 12.58
CA THR A 247 22.87 14.98 11.15
C THR A 247 21.57 14.69 10.43
N ILE A 248 21.18 15.59 9.52
CA ILE A 248 20.06 15.39 8.60
C ILE A 248 20.62 15.22 7.19
N GLU A 249 20.24 14.12 6.54
CA GLU A 249 20.60 13.80 5.16
C GLU A 249 19.35 13.48 4.33
N TYR A 250 19.44 13.73 3.03
CA TYR A 250 18.37 13.48 2.08
C TYR A 250 18.98 13.14 0.71
N THR A 251 18.19 12.52 -0.17
CA THR A 251 18.65 12.17 -1.53
C THR A 251 18.64 13.38 -2.46
N SER A 252 19.22 13.29 -3.66
CA SER A 252 19.21 14.39 -4.64
C SER A 252 17.83 14.86 -5.13
N ARG A 253 16.73 14.20 -4.72
CA ARG A 253 15.37 14.55 -5.14
C ARG A 253 14.82 15.72 -4.32
N LYS A 254 14.26 16.74 -5.00
CA LYS A 254 13.62 17.91 -4.35
C LYS A 254 12.61 17.52 -3.27
N ARG A 255 11.76 16.51 -3.52
CA ARG A 255 10.77 16.03 -2.54
C ARG A 255 11.38 15.48 -1.24
N THR A 256 12.54 14.82 -1.30
CA THR A 256 13.22 14.33 -0.08
C THR A 256 13.86 15.48 0.68
N ARG A 257 14.40 16.48 -0.04
CA ARG A 257 14.90 17.71 0.58
C ARG A 257 13.79 18.45 1.33
N VAL A 258 12.69 18.76 0.66
CA VAL A 258 11.56 19.48 1.29
C VAL A 258 10.95 18.68 2.44
N THR A 259 10.94 17.35 2.36
CA THR A 259 10.52 16.51 3.49
C THR A 259 11.47 16.68 4.68
N ALA A 260 12.79 16.68 4.44
CA ALA A 260 13.79 16.86 5.49
C ALA A 260 13.74 18.27 6.11
N GLU A 261 13.53 19.31 5.30
CA GLU A 261 13.33 20.69 5.76
C GLU A 261 12.08 20.81 6.65
N SER A 262 10.95 20.24 6.21
CA SER A 262 9.71 20.21 7.01
C SER A 262 9.89 19.40 8.30
N PHE A 263 10.54 18.25 8.25
CA PHE A 263 10.84 17.46 9.44
C PHE A 263 11.70 18.26 10.43
N ALA A 264 12.77 18.90 9.96
CA ALA A 264 13.64 19.72 10.78
C ALA A 264 12.91 20.91 11.41
N LYS A 265 11.99 21.53 10.66
CA LYS A 265 11.11 22.58 11.18
C LYS A 265 10.21 22.06 12.30
N GLY A 266 9.63 20.86 12.17
CA GLY A 266 8.84 20.26 13.24
C GLY A 266 9.68 19.95 14.50
N LEU A 267 10.95 19.58 14.32
CA LEU A 267 11.84 19.22 15.42
C LEU A 267 12.41 20.44 16.18
N PHE A 268 12.83 21.47 15.44
CA PHE A 268 13.62 22.60 15.95
C PHE A 268 12.92 23.96 15.85
N ASP A 269 11.71 24.03 15.29
CA ASP A 269 10.98 25.27 15.05
C ASP A 269 11.86 26.34 14.37
N LYS A 270 12.09 27.49 15.02
CA LYS A 270 12.89 28.60 14.46
C LYS A 270 14.35 28.23 14.23
N ASP A 271 14.90 27.30 15.01
CA ASP A 271 16.29 26.87 14.90
C ASP A 271 16.55 26.03 13.65
N SER A 272 15.50 25.54 12.98
CA SER A 272 15.64 24.83 11.71
C SER A 272 16.32 25.68 10.64
N LYS A 273 16.26 27.02 10.75
CA LYS A 273 16.93 27.96 9.83
C LYS A 273 18.45 27.94 9.92
N LYS A 274 19.03 27.40 11.00
CA LYS A 274 20.48 27.25 11.20
C LYS A 274 21.05 26.07 10.41
N ILE A 275 20.19 25.23 9.82
CA ILE A 275 20.59 24.02 9.11
C ILE A 275 20.89 24.37 7.66
N ASP A 276 22.14 24.12 7.24
CA ASP A 276 22.52 24.24 5.84
C ASP A 276 22.05 23.03 5.03
N PHE A 277 20.96 23.22 4.28
CA PHE A 277 20.46 22.26 3.31
C PHE A 277 21.07 22.47 1.90
N ASP A 278 21.79 23.56 1.64
CA ASP A 278 22.30 23.90 0.30
C ASP A 278 23.74 23.43 0.07
N GLY A 279 24.57 23.40 1.12
CA GLY A 279 25.94 22.90 1.07
C GLY A 279 26.08 21.39 0.85
N LYS A 280 24.97 20.65 0.74
CA LYS A 280 24.94 19.17 0.61
C LYS A 280 24.60 18.63 -0.78
N ARG A 281 24.79 19.40 -1.87
CA ARG A 281 24.73 18.84 -3.23
C ARG A 281 25.90 17.86 -3.44
N LYS A 282 25.67 16.57 -3.18
CA LYS A 282 26.55 15.47 -3.62
C LYS A 282 26.15 15.00 -5.01
#